data_AF-A0A963ALF9-F1
#
_entry.id   AF-A0A963ALF9-F1
#
_cell.length_a   1.000
_cell.length_b   1.000
_cell.length_c   1.000
_cell.angle_alpha   90.00
_cell.angle_beta   90.00
_cell.angle_gamma   90.00
#
_symmetry.space_group_name_H-M   'P 1'
#
loop_
_entity.id
_entity.type
_entity.pdbx_description
1 polymer ?
#
loop_
_entity_poly.entity_id
_entity_poly.type
_entity_poly.pdbx_seq_one_letter_code
_entity_poly.pdbx_strand_id
1 'polypeptide(L)'
;MTKIKMLAAAVAVASVSTMAGAAVPTAPSVYNTGPMSPAVNTTNLSEQERIAFALLEGMMQASEAYVHANGCPANKLTIPLSAYADALGAPAVLLPFTGNVGVATLGSAPNIFILRAKADNSNNFRGQIIDVAQATLVLNPFNDPLPQYINGKATANFVNKMTYNSANNMMVGDMSVDTMSINGSLNSFKGLVIKDFYKGEDKSGTTNDPLDNELFLIIDWGLQSLSKYDYPVEKYWQRSKTRRSDGGNGQTVFVKDRLVGVTPCRITVALSGSNGPSIFNQAGSLSIESVTPSTTSTELNAVTTPAP
;
A
#
# COMPACT_ATOMS: atom_id res chain seq x y z
N MET A 1 -27.74 52.17 18.31
CA MET A 1 -26.88 51.54 17.30
C MET A 1 -25.47 51.45 17.85
N THR A 2 -25.03 50.26 18.25
CA THR A 2 -23.67 50.06 18.76
C THR A 2 -23.21 48.69 18.31
N LYS A 3 -22.19 48.68 17.43
CA LYS A 3 -21.63 47.50 16.77
C LYS A 3 -20.84 46.67 17.80
N ILE A 4 -21.23 45.42 18.03
CA ILE A 4 -20.41 44.45 18.77
C ILE A 4 -19.49 43.76 17.76
N LYS A 5 -18.20 44.04 17.88
CA LYS A 5 -17.13 43.43 17.09
C LYS A 5 -16.94 41.99 17.53
N MET A 6 -17.03 41.04 16.59
CA MET A 6 -16.43 39.73 16.73
C MET A 6 -14.91 39.92 16.87
N LEU A 7 -14.36 39.49 18.00
CA LEU A 7 -12.93 39.26 18.13
C LEU A 7 -12.74 37.83 18.63
N ALA A 8 -12.00 37.08 17.83
CA ALA A 8 -11.57 35.71 18.08
C ALA A 8 -10.64 35.62 19.29
N ALA A 9 -10.80 34.58 20.10
CA ALA A 9 -9.70 33.74 20.59
C ALA A 9 -10.23 32.59 21.46
N ALA A 10 -9.83 31.38 21.08
CA ALA A 10 -9.51 30.25 21.94
C ALA A 10 -10.59 29.67 22.86
N VAL A 11 -11.21 28.57 22.42
CA VAL A 11 -11.58 27.46 23.33
C VAL A 11 -11.29 26.12 22.64
N ALA A 12 -10.26 25.44 23.17
CA ALA A 12 -10.09 23.99 23.23
C ALA A 12 -9.97 23.17 21.92
N VAL A 13 -8.82 23.27 21.24
CA VAL A 13 -8.16 22.07 20.67
C VAL A 13 -7.25 21.48 21.75
N ALA A 14 -7.88 21.07 22.84
CA ALA A 14 -7.30 20.26 23.90
C ALA A 14 -8.36 19.25 24.29
N SER A 15 -8.79 18.43 23.33
CA SER A 15 -9.29 17.10 23.66
C SER A 15 -8.10 16.30 24.19
N VAL A 16 -7.83 16.54 25.47
CA VAL A 16 -7.08 15.65 26.35
C VAL A 16 -7.80 14.31 26.28
N SER A 17 -7.35 13.44 25.38
CA SER A 17 -7.65 12.03 25.47
C SER A 17 -7.08 11.56 26.80
N THR A 18 -7.97 11.26 27.74
CA THR A 18 -7.65 10.61 29.01
C THR A 18 -7.15 9.19 28.72
N MET A 19 -5.91 9.05 28.28
CA MET A 19 -5.11 7.83 28.39
C MET A 19 -4.04 8.08 29.45
N ALA A 20 -4.48 8.23 30.69
CA ALA A 20 -3.57 8.28 31.82
C ALA A 20 -2.98 6.87 32.03
N GLY A 21 -1.67 6.72 31.81
CA GLY A 21 -0.87 5.62 32.35
C GLY A 21 -0.11 4.74 31.34
N ALA A 22 -0.42 4.78 30.05
CA ALA A 22 0.41 4.09 29.06
C ALA A 22 1.60 4.97 28.68
N ALA A 23 2.83 4.47 28.83
CA ALA A 23 4.00 5.14 28.28
C ALA A 23 3.73 5.44 26.81
N VAL A 24 3.73 6.74 26.44
CA VAL A 24 3.62 7.16 25.04
C VAL A 24 4.77 6.45 24.33
N PRO A 25 4.51 5.49 23.42
CA PRO A 25 5.58 4.85 22.69
C PRO A 25 6.38 5.96 22.02
N THR A 26 7.67 6.05 22.30
CA THR A 26 8.53 6.97 21.58
C THR A 26 8.49 6.55 20.13
N ALA A 27 7.73 7.30 19.31
CA ALA A 27 7.77 7.12 17.88
C ALA A 27 9.24 7.29 17.47
N PRO A 28 9.84 6.31 16.77
CA PRO A 28 11.17 6.49 16.23
C PRO A 28 11.14 7.77 15.38
N SER A 29 12.15 8.62 15.52
CA SER A 29 12.29 9.79 14.66
C SER A 29 12.15 9.34 13.21
N VAL A 30 11.27 10.02 12.48
CA VAL A 30 11.08 9.92 11.02
C VAL A 30 12.41 9.98 10.27
N TYR A 31 13.45 10.51 10.91
CA TYR A 31 14.77 10.78 10.36
C TYR A 31 15.92 9.98 10.96
N ASN A 32 15.73 9.17 12.02
CA ASN A 32 16.88 8.48 12.65
C ASN A 32 17.54 7.42 11.75
N THR A 33 16.81 6.97 10.73
CA THR A 33 17.35 6.24 9.56
C THR A 33 16.64 6.72 8.31
N GLY A 34 16.42 8.04 8.19
CA GLY A 34 15.87 8.63 6.98
C GLY A 34 16.71 8.21 5.76
N PRO A 35 16.12 8.17 4.55
CA PRO A 35 16.85 7.72 3.37
C PRO A 35 18.17 8.49 3.27
N MET A 36 19.28 7.77 3.01
CA MET A 36 20.49 8.42 2.51
C MET A 36 20.10 9.33 1.36
N SER A 37 20.64 10.55 1.33
CA SER A 37 20.38 11.50 0.25
C SER A 37 20.52 10.78 -1.09
N PRO A 38 19.49 10.78 -1.97
CA PRO A 38 19.46 9.88 -3.11
C PRO A 38 20.66 10.07 -4.01
N ALA A 39 21.43 9.00 -4.24
CA ALA A 39 22.57 9.02 -5.13
C ALA A 39 22.15 9.10 -6.62
N VAL A 40 20.91 8.73 -6.96
CA VAL A 40 20.36 8.80 -8.33
C VAL A 40 18.84 9.05 -8.28
N ASN A 41 18.37 10.10 -8.95
CA ASN A 41 16.97 10.56 -8.94
C ASN A 41 16.04 9.83 -9.94
N THR A 42 16.41 8.68 -10.50
CA THR A 42 15.51 7.94 -11.41
C THR A 42 15.47 6.46 -11.05
N THR A 43 14.31 6.00 -10.59
CA THR A 43 14.04 4.58 -10.33
C THR A 43 13.58 3.83 -11.57
N ASN A 44 13.38 4.52 -12.70
CA ASN A 44 12.96 3.94 -13.99
C ASN A 44 11.89 2.84 -13.83
N LEU A 45 10.87 3.07 -12.98
CA LEU A 45 9.81 2.08 -12.75
C LEU A 45 9.14 1.70 -14.06
N SER A 46 9.08 0.41 -14.37
CA SER A 46 8.30 -0.07 -15.50
C SER A 46 6.83 0.24 -15.27
N GLU A 47 6.03 0.28 -16.33
CA GLU A 47 4.60 0.52 -16.17
C GLU A 47 3.93 -0.57 -15.33
N GLN A 48 4.36 -1.81 -15.50
CA GLN A 48 3.86 -2.97 -14.74
C GLN A 48 4.21 -2.87 -13.26
N GLU A 49 5.42 -2.39 -12.91
CA GLU A 49 5.79 -2.13 -11.52
C GLU A 49 4.94 -1.01 -10.93
N ARG A 50 4.68 0.06 -11.67
CA ARG A 50 3.83 1.16 -11.19
C ARG A 50 2.41 0.68 -10.90
N ILE A 51 1.84 -0.12 -11.80
CA ILE A 51 0.52 -0.75 -11.63
C ILE A 51 0.54 -1.70 -10.42
N ALA A 52 1.52 -2.59 -10.32
CA ALA A 52 1.65 -3.53 -9.22
C ALA A 52 1.79 -2.81 -7.87
N PHE A 53 2.63 -1.78 -7.79
CA PHE A 53 2.80 -1.00 -6.56
C PHE A 53 1.53 -0.23 -6.18
N ALA A 54 0.74 0.24 -7.15
CA ALA A 54 -0.55 0.85 -6.87
C ALA A 54 -1.58 -0.17 -6.34
N LEU A 55 -1.58 -1.40 -6.89
CA LEU A 55 -2.42 -2.49 -6.40
C LEU A 55 -2.05 -2.92 -4.98
N LEU A 56 -0.76 -3.14 -4.71
CA LEU A 56 -0.26 -3.53 -3.40
C LEU A 56 -0.53 -2.45 -2.36
N GLU A 57 -0.33 -1.19 -2.75
CA GLU A 57 -0.72 -0.06 -1.93
C GLU A 57 -2.22 -0.10 -1.63
N GLY A 58 -3.08 -0.28 -2.62
CA GLY A 58 -4.53 -0.42 -2.40
C GLY A 58 -4.89 -1.57 -1.44
N MET A 59 -4.22 -2.71 -1.53
CA MET A 59 -4.38 -3.83 -0.58
C MET A 59 -4.01 -3.44 0.85
N MET A 60 -2.92 -2.68 1.01
CA MET A 60 -2.51 -2.15 2.31
C MET A 60 -3.57 -1.19 2.86
N GLN A 61 -4.06 -0.25 2.05
CA GLN A 61 -5.06 0.73 2.49
C GLN A 61 -6.41 0.09 2.87
N ALA A 62 -6.85 -0.93 2.12
CA ALA A 62 -8.03 -1.71 2.49
C ALA A 62 -7.81 -2.47 3.81
N SER A 63 -6.61 -3.00 4.03
CA SER A 63 -6.23 -3.68 5.27
C SER A 63 -6.15 -2.71 6.46
N GLU A 64 -5.74 -1.46 6.25
CA GLU A 64 -5.80 -0.41 7.28
C GLU A 64 -7.24 -0.10 7.68
N ALA A 65 -8.15 0.05 6.70
CA ALA A 65 -9.58 0.23 6.98
C ALA A 65 -10.16 -0.95 7.77
N TYR A 66 -9.73 -2.18 7.46
CA TYR A 66 -10.05 -3.37 8.25
C TYR A 66 -9.54 -3.28 9.69
N VAL A 67 -8.28 -2.93 9.90
CA VAL A 67 -7.67 -2.75 11.23
C VAL A 67 -8.35 -1.64 12.00
N HIS A 68 -8.72 -0.54 11.35
CA HIS A 68 -9.47 0.53 11.99
C HIS A 68 -10.85 0.05 12.45
N ALA A 69 -11.57 -0.66 11.58
CA ALA A 69 -12.94 -1.10 11.84
C ALA A 69 -13.04 -2.26 12.86
N ASN A 70 -12.00 -3.08 12.98
CA ASN A 70 -12.02 -4.33 13.75
C ASN A 70 -10.93 -4.44 14.83
N GLY A 71 -9.99 -3.50 14.88
CA GLY A 71 -8.81 -3.56 15.73
C GLY A 71 -7.68 -4.39 15.12
N CYS A 72 -6.48 -4.26 15.70
CA CYS A 72 -5.35 -5.11 15.35
C CYS A 72 -5.58 -6.52 15.94
N PRO A 73 -5.36 -7.61 15.19
CA PRO A 73 -5.57 -8.96 15.69
C PRO A 73 -4.59 -9.29 16.82
N ALA A 74 -5.05 -10.05 17.82
CA ALA A 74 -4.24 -10.46 18.96
C ALA A 74 -3.10 -11.41 18.57
N ASN A 75 -3.33 -12.26 17.58
CA ASN A 75 -2.33 -13.14 16.97
C ASN A 75 -2.02 -12.65 15.55
N LYS A 76 -0.81 -12.91 15.05
CA LYS A 76 -0.42 -12.62 13.66
C LYS A 76 -1.42 -13.26 12.70
N LEU A 77 -2.16 -12.42 11.99
CA LEU A 77 -3.01 -12.83 10.88
C LEU A 77 -2.15 -12.89 9.62
N THR A 78 -2.23 -13.98 8.86
CA THR A 78 -1.54 -14.12 7.56
C THR A 78 -2.55 -14.55 6.51
N ILE A 79 -2.61 -13.80 5.42
CA ILE A 79 -3.56 -13.98 4.33
C ILE A 79 -2.75 -14.14 3.04
N PRO A 80 -3.01 -15.16 2.21
CA PRO A 80 -2.37 -15.28 0.90
C PRO A 80 -2.58 -14.03 0.06
N LEU A 81 -1.55 -13.58 -0.67
CA LEU A 81 -1.63 -12.43 -1.58
C LEU A 81 -0.92 -12.77 -2.88
N SER A 82 -1.51 -12.38 -4.00
CA SER A 82 -0.85 -12.36 -5.30
C SER A 82 -1.08 -11.03 -6.00
N ALA A 83 -0.12 -10.61 -6.82
CA ALA A 83 -0.21 -9.43 -7.67
C ALA A 83 0.39 -9.71 -9.04
N TYR A 84 -0.37 -9.33 -10.06
CA TYR A 84 -0.06 -9.50 -11.47
C TYR A 84 -0.25 -8.18 -12.21
N ALA A 85 0.67 -7.81 -13.09
CA ALA A 85 0.52 -6.71 -14.04
C ALA A 85 1.32 -7.00 -15.31
N ASP A 86 0.74 -6.74 -16.47
CA ASP A 86 1.41 -6.91 -17.76
C ASP A 86 1.03 -5.82 -18.76
N ALA A 87 1.71 -5.79 -19.91
CA ALA A 87 1.41 -4.86 -21.01
C ALA A 87 0.33 -5.40 -21.98
N LEU A 88 0.10 -6.72 -21.97
CA LEU A 88 -0.71 -7.42 -22.97
C LEU A 88 -2.16 -7.66 -22.54
N GLY A 89 -2.48 -7.43 -21.27
CA GLY A 89 -3.78 -7.72 -20.68
C GLY A 89 -3.71 -8.91 -19.73
N ALA A 90 -4.26 -8.76 -18.52
CA ALA A 90 -4.34 -9.81 -17.52
C ALA A 90 -4.87 -11.13 -18.11
N PRO A 91 -4.44 -12.30 -17.60
CA PRO A 91 -4.90 -13.59 -18.09
C PRO A 91 -6.42 -13.61 -18.19
N ALA A 92 -6.93 -13.98 -19.37
CA ALA A 92 -8.32 -13.87 -19.82
C ALA A 92 -9.37 -14.48 -18.87
N VAL A 93 -8.94 -15.26 -17.87
CA VAL A 93 -9.77 -15.93 -16.88
C VAL A 93 -10.43 -14.96 -15.89
N LEU A 94 -9.97 -13.71 -15.76
CA LEU A 94 -10.51 -12.79 -14.74
C LEU A 94 -11.03 -11.45 -15.25
N LEU A 95 -10.83 -11.03 -16.51
CA LEU A 95 -11.15 -9.65 -16.95
C LEU A 95 -11.47 -9.46 -18.46
N PRO A 96 -12.46 -8.61 -18.82
CA PRO A 96 -12.67 -8.13 -20.19
C PRO A 96 -11.89 -6.84 -20.52
N PHE A 97 -10.73 -6.60 -19.91
CA PHE A 97 -9.94 -5.40 -20.17
C PHE A 97 -8.78 -5.70 -21.14
N THR A 98 -8.59 -4.83 -22.12
CA THR A 98 -7.39 -4.79 -22.98
C THR A 98 -6.49 -3.61 -22.56
N GLY A 99 -5.16 -3.80 -22.61
CA GLY A 99 -4.16 -2.76 -22.31
C GLY A 99 -3.39 -2.98 -21.00
N ASN A 100 -2.73 -1.92 -20.50
CA ASN A 100 -1.89 -1.94 -19.31
C ASN A 100 -2.74 -2.08 -18.04
N VAL A 101 -2.93 -3.32 -17.61
CA VAL A 101 -3.80 -3.67 -16.49
C VAL A 101 -3.07 -4.57 -15.50
N GLY A 102 -3.57 -4.56 -14.27
CA GLY A 102 -3.12 -5.49 -13.24
C GLY A 102 -4.25 -5.94 -12.34
N VAL A 103 -3.99 -7.02 -11.61
CA VAL A 103 -4.88 -7.61 -10.62
C VAL A 103 -4.07 -7.95 -9.38
N ALA A 104 -4.63 -7.67 -8.21
CA ALA A 104 -4.15 -8.24 -6.97
C ALA A 104 -5.29 -8.99 -6.28
N THR A 105 -4.97 -10.13 -5.68
CA THR A 105 -5.93 -11.00 -5.00
C THR A 105 -5.44 -11.29 -3.59
N LEU A 106 -6.23 -10.87 -2.60
CA LEU A 106 -6.01 -11.11 -1.19
C LEU A 106 -6.98 -12.20 -0.71
N GLY A 107 -6.43 -13.27 -0.15
CA GLY A 107 -7.17 -14.39 0.41
C GLY A 107 -7.55 -15.46 -0.61
N SER A 108 -8.49 -16.32 -0.20
CA SER A 108 -9.01 -17.44 -0.99
C SER A 108 -10.49 -17.58 -0.73
N ALA A 109 -11.25 -18.08 -1.71
CA ALA A 109 -12.69 -18.27 -1.54
C ALA A 109 -13.01 -19.08 -0.25
N PRO A 110 -14.02 -18.67 0.54
CA PRO A 110 -14.95 -17.54 0.32
C PRO A 110 -14.42 -16.16 0.77
N ASN A 111 -13.27 -16.11 1.45
CA ASN A 111 -12.67 -14.89 1.99
C ASN A 111 -11.68 -14.25 1.00
N ILE A 112 -12.22 -13.71 -0.08
CA ILE A 112 -11.42 -13.15 -1.17
C ILE A 112 -11.72 -11.67 -1.36
N PHE A 113 -10.68 -10.88 -1.61
CA PHE A 113 -10.75 -9.48 -1.99
C PHE A 113 -9.82 -9.25 -3.18
N ILE A 114 -10.35 -8.67 -4.25
CA ILE A 114 -9.67 -8.53 -5.54
C ILE A 114 -9.71 -7.07 -5.97
N LEU A 115 -8.53 -6.54 -6.24
CA LEU A 115 -8.35 -5.22 -6.85
C LEU A 115 -7.91 -5.37 -8.30
N ARG A 116 -8.34 -4.43 -9.12
CA ARG A 116 -7.94 -4.28 -10.52
C ARG A 116 -7.36 -2.89 -10.69
N ALA A 117 -6.37 -2.77 -11.54
CA ALA A 117 -5.76 -1.49 -11.85
C ALA A 117 -5.64 -1.30 -13.36
N LYS A 118 -5.77 -0.05 -13.79
CA LYS A 118 -5.52 0.38 -15.16
C LYS A 118 -4.67 1.64 -15.13
N ALA A 119 -3.56 1.64 -15.86
CA ALA A 119 -2.78 2.84 -16.07
C ALA A 119 -3.24 3.58 -17.32
N ASP A 120 -3.32 4.90 -17.24
CA ASP A 120 -3.45 5.77 -18.40
C ASP A 120 -2.10 5.87 -19.13
N ASN A 121 -2.15 6.25 -20.40
CA ASN A 121 -0.93 6.62 -21.13
C ASN A 121 -0.24 7.78 -20.41
N SER A 122 1.08 7.70 -20.21
CA SER A 122 1.83 8.70 -19.45
C SER A 122 1.68 10.10 -20.05
N ASN A 123 1.27 11.09 -19.24
CA ASN A 123 1.33 12.50 -19.60
C ASN A 123 2.52 13.15 -18.90
N ASN A 124 3.52 13.60 -19.67
CA ASN A 124 4.77 14.18 -19.17
C ASN A 124 4.58 15.35 -18.19
N PHE A 125 3.42 16.00 -18.17
CA PHE A 125 3.16 17.16 -17.28
C PHE A 125 2.46 16.79 -15.97
N ARG A 126 1.61 15.75 -15.95
CA ARG A 126 0.77 15.41 -14.78
C ARG A 126 1.17 14.08 -14.12
N GLY A 127 2.15 13.38 -14.67
CA GLY A 127 2.47 12.01 -14.30
C GLY A 127 1.56 11.00 -15.00
N GLN A 128 1.73 9.72 -14.63
CA GLN A 128 0.84 8.63 -15.05
C GLN A 128 -0.23 8.44 -13.98
N ILE A 129 -1.49 8.48 -14.41
CA ILE A 129 -2.64 8.14 -13.56
C ILE A 129 -2.84 6.63 -13.60
N ILE A 130 -3.12 6.04 -12.44
CA ILE A 130 -3.41 4.62 -12.26
C ILE A 130 -4.68 4.53 -11.43
N ASP A 131 -5.77 4.11 -12.07
CA ASP A 131 -7.04 3.90 -11.40
C ASP A 131 -7.09 2.46 -10.89
N VAL A 132 -7.27 2.31 -9.58
CA VAL A 132 -7.40 1.04 -8.88
C VAL A 132 -8.82 0.92 -8.34
N ALA A 133 -9.51 -0.18 -8.60
CA ALA A 133 -10.87 -0.40 -8.15
C ALA A 133 -11.10 -1.85 -7.73
N GLN A 134 -12.06 -2.05 -6.84
CA GLN A 134 -12.54 -3.37 -6.49
C GLN A 134 -13.08 -4.08 -7.73
N ALA A 135 -12.67 -5.34 -7.91
CA ALA A 135 -13.25 -6.19 -8.93
C ALA A 135 -14.73 -6.43 -8.67
N THR A 136 -15.59 -6.36 -9.67
CA THR A 136 -16.92 -6.95 -9.54
C THR A 136 -16.80 -8.46 -9.72
N LEU A 137 -17.12 -9.24 -8.69
CA LEU A 137 -17.20 -10.70 -8.78
C LEU A 137 -18.61 -11.10 -9.18
N VAL A 138 -18.73 -11.59 -10.41
CA VAL A 138 -19.99 -12.04 -10.99
C VAL A 138 -19.80 -13.52 -11.37
N LEU A 139 -20.23 -14.44 -10.50
CA LEU A 139 -20.18 -15.89 -10.82
C LEU A 139 -21.22 -16.29 -11.88
N ASN A 140 -22.25 -15.47 -12.06
CA ASN A 140 -23.28 -15.61 -13.07
C ASN A 140 -23.73 -14.19 -13.51
N PRO A 141 -23.73 -13.85 -14.81
CA PRO A 141 -24.09 -12.52 -15.31
C PRO A 141 -25.47 -11.99 -14.88
N PHE A 142 -26.32 -12.85 -14.31
CA PHE A 142 -27.65 -12.49 -13.79
C PHE A 142 -27.72 -12.29 -12.27
N ASN A 143 -26.61 -12.46 -11.54
CA ASN A 143 -26.59 -12.31 -10.08
C ASN A 143 -25.95 -10.99 -9.64
N ASP A 144 -26.39 -10.50 -8.47
CA ASP A 144 -25.77 -9.37 -7.79
C ASP A 144 -24.26 -9.63 -7.56
N PRO A 145 -23.43 -8.57 -7.54
CA PRO A 145 -22.02 -8.68 -7.22
C PRO A 145 -21.84 -9.41 -5.89
N LEU A 146 -20.99 -10.44 -5.88
CA LEU A 146 -20.70 -11.12 -4.63
C LEU A 146 -19.90 -10.20 -3.70
N PRO A 147 -20.27 -10.14 -2.41
CA PRO A 147 -19.47 -9.43 -1.42
C PRO A 147 -18.08 -10.05 -1.35
N GLN A 148 -17.08 -9.19 -1.19
CA GLN A 148 -15.70 -9.59 -0.95
C GLN A 148 -15.34 -9.36 0.50
N TYR A 149 -14.35 -10.10 0.97
CA TYR A 149 -14.03 -10.16 2.38
C TYR A 149 -12.53 -10.10 2.62
N ILE A 150 -12.15 -9.35 3.65
CA ILE A 150 -10.82 -9.43 4.26
C ILE A 150 -11.02 -10.14 5.60
N ASN A 151 -10.52 -11.37 5.71
CA ASN A 151 -10.61 -12.18 6.92
C ASN A 151 -12.03 -12.22 7.54
N GLY A 152 -13.04 -12.59 6.73
CA GLY A 152 -14.43 -12.71 7.18
C GLY A 152 -15.19 -11.38 7.34
N LYS A 153 -14.58 -10.23 7.06
CA LYS A 153 -15.24 -8.91 7.12
C LYS A 153 -15.48 -8.35 5.74
N ALA A 154 -16.74 -8.04 5.45
CA ALA A 154 -17.13 -7.53 4.14
C ALA A 154 -16.40 -6.22 3.85
N THR A 155 -15.85 -6.12 2.65
CA THR A 155 -15.15 -4.94 2.13
C THR A 155 -15.73 -4.62 0.76
N ALA A 156 -16.18 -3.37 0.57
CA ALA A 156 -16.94 -2.94 -0.59
C ALA A 156 -16.50 -1.56 -1.07
N ASN A 157 -16.89 -1.23 -2.30
CA ASN A 157 -16.71 0.09 -2.90
C ASN A 157 -15.27 0.62 -2.85
N PHE A 158 -14.27 -0.28 -2.88
CA PHE A 158 -12.88 0.16 -2.95
C PHE A 158 -12.62 0.87 -4.28
N VAL A 159 -12.19 2.12 -4.20
CA VAL A 159 -11.68 2.90 -5.32
C VAL A 159 -10.45 3.65 -4.85
N ASN A 160 -9.47 3.80 -5.73
CA ASN A 160 -8.24 4.51 -5.44
C ASN A 160 -7.65 5.05 -6.72
N LYS A 161 -7.28 6.32 -6.71
CA LYS A 161 -6.64 6.98 -7.83
C LYS A 161 -5.22 7.33 -7.43
N MET A 162 -4.25 6.73 -8.11
CA MET A 162 -2.84 7.05 -7.91
C MET A 162 -2.28 7.84 -9.07
N THR A 163 -1.38 8.76 -8.76
CA THR A 163 -0.59 9.51 -9.74
C THR A 163 0.88 9.26 -9.45
N TYR A 164 1.59 8.69 -10.41
CA TYR A 164 3.04 8.55 -10.37
C TYR A 164 3.70 9.64 -11.21
N ASN A 165 4.61 10.40 -10.61
CA ASN A 165 5.41 11.39 -11.30
C ASN A 165 6.86 10.91 -11.41
N SER A 166 7.32 10.68 -12.64
CA SER A 166 8.67 10.20 -12.94
C SER A 166 9.76 11.26 -12.74
N ALA A 167 9.41 12.54 -12.72
CA ALA A 167 10.40 13.62 -12.54
C ALA A 167 10.92 13.70 -11.10
N ASN A 168 10.10 13.28 -10.12
CA ASN A 168 10.46 13.26 -8.71
C ASN A 168 10.33 11.87 -8.06
N ASN A 169 10.03 10.83 -8.84
CA ASN A 169 9.73 9.46 -8.38
C ASN A 169 8.74 9.42 -7.20
N MET A 170 7.69 10.21 -7.27
CA MET A 170 6.68 10.28 -6.22
C MET A 170 5.37 9.63 -6.70
N MET A 171 4.73 8.87 -5.81
CA MET A 171 3.37 8.37 -6.01
C MET A 171 2.46 8.95 -4.93
N VAL A 172 1.38 9.58 -5.39
CA VAL A 172 0.34 10.16 -4.55
C VAL A 172 -0.96 9.46 -4.86
N GLY A 173 -1.72 9.09 -3.85
CA GLY A 173 -3.00 8.41 -4.03
C GLY A 173 -4.08 8.87 -3.08
N ASP A 174 -5.31 8.87 -3.58
CA ASP A 174 -6.54 9.06 -2.81
C ASP A 174 -7.43 7.83 -2.95
N MET A 175 -7.88 7.29 -1.81
CA MET A 175 -8.72 6.10 -1.76
C MET A 175 -10.04 6.36 -1.05
N SER A 176 -11.03 5.53 -1.36
CA SER A 176 -12.28 5.33 -0.62
C SER A 176 -12.58 3.84 -0.51
N VAL A 177 -13.01 3.36 0.67
CA VAL A 177 -13.41 1.97 0.89
C VAL A 177 -14.43 1.87 2.00
N ASP A 178 -15.37 0.93 1.87
CA ASP A 178 -16.28 0.55 2.93
C ASP A 178 -15.83 -0.76 3.56
N THR A 179 -15.74 -0.80 4.88
CA THR A 179 -15.37 -2.02 5.62
C THR A 179 -16.32 -2.29 6.77
N MET A 180 -16.72 -3.55 6.89
CA MET A 180 -17.61 -4.02 7.96
C MET A 180 -16.91 -3.91 9.31
N SER A 181 -17.59 -3.25 10.25
CA SER A 181 -17.15 -3.11 11.63
C SER A 181 -17.53 -4.30 12.49
N ILE A 182 -17.06 -4.28 13.74
CA ILE A 182 -17.49 -5.23 14.79
C ILE A 182 -19.01 -5.27 15.00
N ASN A 183 -19.73 -4.20 14.68
CA ASN A 183 -21.18 -4.11 14.84
C ASN A 183 -21.96 -4.60 13.61
N GLY A 184 -21.26 -5.14 12.60
CA GLY A 184 -21.86 -5.66 11.36
C GLY A 184 -22.25 -4.59 10.33
N SER A 185 -22.17 -3.29 10.68
CA SER A 185 -22.38 -2.20 9.73
C SER A 185 -21.12 -1.86 8.95
N LEU A 186 -21.28 -1.45 7.69
CA LEU A 186 -20.21 -0.87 6.88
C LEU A 186 -19.87 0.54 7.36
N ASN A 187 -18.58 0.80 7.53
CA ASN A 187 -18.03 2.14 7.74
C ASN A 187 -17.28 2.58 6.49
N SER A 188 -17.47 3.84 6.08
CA SER A 188 -16.74 4.43 4.97
C SER A 188 -15.45 5.10 5.43
N PHE A 189 -14.38 4.80 4.73
CA PHE A 189 -13.04 5.32 4.98
C PHE A 189 -12.50 6.04 3.75
N LYS A 190 -11.75 7.11 4.01
CA LYS A 190 -10.94 7.79 3.01
C LYS A 190 -9.49 7.78 3.44
N GLY A 191 -8.60 7.57 2.48
CA GLY A 191 -7.17 7.52 2.72
C GLY A 191 -6.42 8.43 1.75
N LEU A 192 -5.31 8.98 2.22
CA LEU A 192 -4.36 9.73 1.42
C LEU A 192 -2.99 9.14 1.64
N VAL A 193 -2.28 8.84 0.56
CA VAL A 193 -0.90 8.35 0.59
C VAL A 193 -0.01 9.25 -0.25
N ILE A 194 1.17 9.53 0.28
CA ILE A 194 2.27 10.15 -0.45
C ILE A 194 3.51 9.31 -0.15
N LYS A 195 4.16 8.82 -1.20
CA LYS A 195 5.41 8.06 -1.09
C LYS A 195 6.39 8.44 -2.17
N ASP A 196 7.66 8.42 -1.80
CA ASP A 196 8.79 8.66 -2.67
C ASP A 196 9.54 7.35 -2.90
N PHE A 197 10.00 7.14 -4.13
CA PHE A 197 10.82 5.99 -4.49
C PHE A 197 12.29 6.40 -4.69
N TYR A 198 13.17 5.54 -4.23
CA TYR A 198 14.61 5.72 -4.26
C TYR A 198 15.29 4.49 -4.86
N LYS A 199 16.35 4.72 -5.63
CA LYS A 199 17.25 3.66 -6.09
C LYS A 199 18.25 3.36 -4.97
N GLY A 200 18.25 2.13 -4.49
CA GLY A 200 19.25 1.59 -3.56
C GLY A 200 20.26 0.70 -4.29
N GLU A 201 21.46 0.62 -3.75
CA GLU A 201 22.50 -0.31 -4.23
C GLU A 201 22.15 -1.75 -3.84
N ASP A 202 22.09 -2.66 -4.81
CA ASP A 202 22.19 -4.09 -4.51
C ASP A 202 23.66 -4.37 -4.15
N LYS A 203 23.93 -4.70 -2.88
CA LYS A 203 25.29 -4.94 -2.37
C LYS A 203 25.90 -6.26 -2.85
N SER A 204 25.32 -6.94 -3.83
CA SER A 204 25.99 -8.00 -4.58
C SER A 204 27.08 -7.42 -5.48
N GLY A 205 28.04 -6.70 -4.87
CA GLY A 205 29.17 -6.13 -5.59
C GLY A 205 29.93 -7.23 -6.31
N THR A 206 30.12 -7.09 -7.63
CA THR A 206 31.35 -7.54 -8.31
C THR A 206 31.44 -7.18 -9.79
N THR A 207 30.43 -6.62 -10.46
CA THR A 207 30.52 -6.43 -11.92
C THR A 207 30.23 -4.99 -12.35
N ASN A 208 31.08 -4.50 -13.25
CA ASN A 208 30.82 -3.27 -14.02
C ASN A 208 29.92 -3.60 -15.23
N ASP A 209 28.95 -4.51 -15.06
CA ASP A 209 28.10 -4.94 -16.18
C ASP A 209 27.02 -3.88 -16.42
N PRO A 210 26.85 -3.35 -17.64
CA PRO A 210 25.74 -2.47 -17.96
C PRO A 210 24.35 -3.06 -17.65
N LEU A 211 24.20 -4.39 -17.56
CA LEU A 211 22.97 -5.06 -17.12
C LEU A 211 22.67 -4.86 -15.60
N ASP A 212 23.69 -4.60 -14.78
CA ASP A 212 23.51 -4.31 -13.33
C ASP A 212 22.72 -3.00 -13.10
N ASN A 213 22.65 -2.12 -14.09
CA ASN A 213 21.85 -0.89 -14.01
C ASN A 213 20.33 -1.14 -13.97
N GLU A 214 19.86 -2.33 -14.35
CA GLU A 214 18.45 -2.73 -14.31
C GLU A 214 18.09 -3.54 -13.04
N LEU A 215 19.09 -4.08 -12.35
CA LEU A 215 18.99 -4.95 -11.17
C LEU A 215 19.34 -4.19 -9.88
N PHE A 216 18.52 -3.21 -9.52
CA PHE A 216 18.69 -2.45 -8.29
C PHE A 216 17.53 -2.65 -7.31
N LEU A 217 17.78 -2.24 -6.07
CA LEU A 217 16.74 -2.18 -5.05
C LEU A 217 15.93 -0.90 -5.27
N ILE A 218 14.62 -1.03 -5.32
CA ILE A 218 13.70 0.09 -5.18
C ILE A 218 13.30 0.16 -3.72
N ILE A 219 13.52 1.30 -3.09
CA ILE A 219 13.15 1.56 -1.71
C ILE A 219 12.07 2.63 -1.73
N ASP A 220 10.98 2.46 -1.01
CA ASP A 220 10.00 3.53 -0.80
C ASP A 220 9.87 3.93 0.67
N TRP A 221 9.53 5.19 0.84
CA TRP A 221 9.18 5.78 2.12
C TRP A 221 7.97 6.69 1.92
N GLY A 222 7.05 6.68 2.88
CA GLY A 222 5.85 7.49 2.75
C GLY A 222 5.10 7.69 4.05
N LEU A 223 4.20 8.67 4.00
CA LEU A 223 3.22 8.91 5.05
C LEU A 223 1.83 8.64 4.47
N GLN A 224 1.01 7.98 5.28
CA GLN A 224 -0.40 7.80 4.97
C GLN A 224 -1.27 8.29 6.13
N SER A 225 -2.41 8.88 5.77
CA SER A 225 -3.51 9.16 6.70
C SER A 225 -4.77 8.42 6.31
N LEU A 226 -5.44 7.82 7.29
CA LEU A 226 -6.75 7.20 7.14
C LEU A 226 -7.78 7.96 7.99
N SER A 227 -8.93 8.24 7.38
CA SER A 227 -10.01 9.03 7.96
C SER A 227 -11.33 8.28 7.88
N LYS A 228 -12.16 8.40 8.92
CA LYS A 228 -13.54 7.93 8.95
C LYS A 228 -14.45 9.15 8.95
N TYR A 229 -15.38 9.24 7.99
CA TYR A 229 -16.24 10.42 7.81
C TYR A 229 -15.47 11.76 7.76
N ASP A 230 -14.35 11.80 7.04
CA ASP A 230 -13.50 12.99 6.87
C ASP A 230 -12.79 13.52 8.15
N TYR A 231 -12.88 12.81 9.27
CA TYR A 231 -12.04 13.08 10.45
C TYR A 231 -10.75 12.25 10.36
N PRO A 232 -9.56 12.86 10.42
CA PRO A 232 -8.30 12.12 10.42
C PRO A 232 -8.18 11.32 11.70
N VAL A 233 -8.16 10.00 11.60
CA VAL A 233 -8.15 9.13 12.79
C VAL A 233 -6.81 8.41 12.98
N GLU A 234 -6.16 8.05 11.88
CA GLU A 234 -4.93 7.26 11.94
C GLU A 234 -3.87 7.78 10.98
N LYS A 235 -2.62 7.67 11.40
CA LYS A 235 -1.44 7.93 10.58
C LYS A 235 -0.58 6.67 10.55
N TYR A 236 -0.09 6.34 9.37
CA TYR A 236 0.76 5.20 9.12
C TYR A 236 2.08 5.67 8.53
N TRP A 237 3.15 5.06 9.02
CA TRP A 237 4.47 5.15 8.41
C TRP A 237 4.64 3.99 7.45
N GLN A 238 5.07 4.27 6.23
CA GLN A 238 5.31 3.26 5.21
C GLN A 238 6.78 3.15 4.86
N ARG A 239 7.20 1.90 4.67
CA ARG A 239 8.49 1.51 4.10
C ARG A 239 8.27 0.39 3.12
N SER A 240 8.90 0.41 1.97
CA SER A 240 8.97 -0.76 1.10
C SER A 240 10.37 -0.98 0.57
N LYS A 241 10.59 -2.22 0.15
CA LYS A 241 11.81 -2.64 -0.52
C LYS A 241 11.45 -3.69 -1.55
N THR A 242 11.87 -3.43 -2.79
CA THR A 242 11.66 -4.31 -3.93
C THR A 242 12.99 -4.57 -4.61
N ARG A 243 13.27 -5.83 -4.91
CA ARG A 243 14.38 -6.27 -5.74
C ARG A 243 13.83 -6.72 -7.09
N ARG A 244 14.30 -6.06 -8.16
CA ARG A 244 14.01 -6.47 -9.53
C ARG A 244 14.70 -7.79 -9.87
N SER A 245 14.18 -8.46 -10.90
CA SER A 245 14.77 -9.66 -11.47
C SER A 245 14.83 -9.53 -12.98
N ASP A 246 15.93 -9.93 -13.61
CA ASP A 246 16.13 -9.99 -15.06
C ASP A 246 15.61 -11.32 -15.65
N GLY A 247 14.56 -11.89 -15.06
CA GLY A 247 14.05 -13.23 -15.37
C GLY A 247 14.21 -14.25 -14.24
N GLY A 248 14.89 -13.88 -13.16
CA GLY A 248 14.96 -14.63 -11.90
C GLY A 248 13.80 -14.40 -10.92
N ASN A 249 14.03 -14.73 -9.64
CA ASN A 249 13.07 -14.53 -8.55
C ASN A 249 13.24 -13.13 -7.91
N GLY A 250 12.43 -12.17 -8.34
CA GLY A 250 12.28 -10.87 -7.70
C GLY A 250 11.55 -10.98 -6.36
N GLN A 251 11.72 -9.97 -5.51
CA GLN A 251 11.14 -9.92 -4.17
C GLN A 251 10.58 -8.54 -3.89
N THR A 252 9.41 -8.47 -3.27
CA THR A 252 8.74 -7.20 -2.95
C THR A 252 8.20 -7.26 -1.53
N VAL A 253 8.61 -6.31 -0.69
CA VAL A 253 8.13 -6.21 0.70
C VAL A 253 7.63 -4.79 0.97
N PHE A 254 6.40 -4.67 1.48
CA PHE A 254 5.84 -3.42 2.00
C PHE A 254 5.56 -3.59 3.49
N VAL A 255 5.91 -2.60 4.29
CA VAL A 255 5.65 -2.56 5.72
C VAL A 255 4.99 -1.23 6.06
N LYS A 256 3.84 -1.29 6.72
CA LYS A 256 3.19 -0.13 7.31
C LYS A 256 3.04 -0.29 8.81
N ASP A 257 3.56 0.70 9.53
CA ASP A 257 3.46 0.78 10.98
C ASP A 257 2.46 1.88 11.34
N ARG A 258 1.45 1.53 12.14
CA ARG A 258 0.49 2.50 12.68
C ARG A 258 1.17 3.39 13.71
N LEU A 259 1.28 4.68 13.42
CA LEU A 259 1.92 5.66 14.31
C LEU A 259 0.97 6.19 15.38
N VAL A 260 -0.31 6.35 15.04
CA VAL A 260 -1.32 6.95 15.93
C VAL A 260 -2.54 6.05 16.01
N GLY A 261 -2.96 5.72 17.23
CA GLY A 261 -4.08 4.81 17.45
C GLY A 261 -4.17 4.20 18.83
N VAL A 262 -5.23 3.42 19.04
CA VAL A 262 -5.47 2.71 20.32
C VAL A 262 -4.49 1.55 20.50
N THR A 263 -4.19 0.82 19.42
CA THR A 263 -3.30 -0.35 19.44
C THR A 263 -2.23 -0.22 18.36
N PRO A 264 -0.94 -0.40 18.68
CA PRO A 264 0.11 -0.57 17.69
C PRO A 264 -0.23 -1.70 16.71
N CYS A 265 -0.03 -1.47 15.42
CA CYS A 265 -0.30 -2.48 14.41
C CYS A 265 0.67 -2.32 13.25
N ARG A 266 1.15 -3.46 12.75
CA ARG A 266 1.95 -3.56 11.54
C ARG A 266 1.17 -4.34 10.50
N ILE A 267 1.16 -3.83 9.28
CA ILE A 267 0.73 -4.55 8.09
C ILE A 267 1.99 -4.81 7.26
N THR A 268 2.20 -6.05 6.85
CA THR A 268 3.36 -6.44 6.04
C THR A 268 2.90 -7.23 4.83
N VAL A 269 3.25 -6.79 3.63
CA VAL A 269 3.18 -7.57 2.41
C VAL A 269 4.57 -8.10 2.11
N ALA A 270 4.68 -9.40 1.82
CA ALA A 270 5.92 -10.03 1.38
C ALA A 270 5.63 -10.98 0.22
N LEU A 271 6.20 -10.69 -0.95
CA LEU A 271 5.96 -11.39 -2.20
C LEU A 271 7.28 -11.78 -2.86
N SER A 272 7.23 -12.85 -3.64
CA SER A 272 8.31 -13.30 -4.52
C SER A 272 7.75 -13.81 -5.83
N GLY A 273 8.54 -13.72 -6.90
CA GLY A 273 8.17 -14.21 -8.23
C GLY A 273 8.87 -13.41 -9.32
N SER A 274 8.31 -13.36 -10.52
CA SER A 274 8.91 -12.61 -11.63
C SER A 274 8.61 -11.12 -11.50
N ASN A 275 9.64 -10.28 -11.61
CA ASN A 275 9.48 -8.83 -11.77
C ASN A 275 10.46 -8.32 -12.82
N GLY A 276 9.99 -8.17 -14.07
CA GLY A 276 10.77 -7.68 -15.20
C GLY A 276 10.12 -6.49 -15.90
N PRO A 277 10.73 -5.96 -16.98
CA PRO A 277 10.26 -4.75 -17.64
C PRO A 277 8.83 -4.82 -18.21
N SER A 278 8.35 -6.01 -18.56
CA SER A 278 7.07 -6.23 -19.23
C SER A 278 6.04 -6.99 -18.40
N ILE A 279 6.44 -7.50 -17.22
CA ILE A 279 5.59 -8.32 -16.36
C ILE A 279 5.99 -8.17 -14.89
N PHE A 280 4.97 -8.00 -14.06
CA PHE A 280 5.06 -8.21 -12.61
C PHE A 280 4.16 -9.38 -12.27
N ASN A 281 4.69 -10.46 -11.70
CA ASN A 281 3.92 -11.62 -11.28
C ASN A 281 4.55 -12.20 -10.01
N GLN A 282 4.04 -11.80 -8.86
CA GLN A 282 4.54 -12.24 -7.57
C GLN A 282 3.41 -12.71 -6.66
N ALA A 283 3.72 -13.66 -5.79
CA ALA A 283 2.82 -14.21 -4.80
C ALA A 283 3.53 -14.39 -3.46
N GLY A 284 2.73 -14.45 -2.39
CA GLY A 284 3.20 -14.54 -1.03
C GLY A 284 2.05 -14.26 -0.06
N SER A 285 2.24 -13.31 0.85
CA SER A 285 1.24 -13.01 1.87
C SER A 285 1.17 -11.55 2.27
N LEU A 286 0.01 -11.19 2.82
CA LEU A 286 -0.21 -10.03 3.66
C LEU A 286 -0.38 -10.51 5.10
N SER A 287 0.31 -9.88 6.04
CA SER A 287 0.17 -10.15 7.46
C SER A 287 -0.18 -8.91 8.25
N ILE A 288 -0.92 -9.10 9.33
CA ILE A 288 -1.33 -8.06 10.28
C ILE A 288 -0.99 -8.53 11.68
N GLU A 289 -0.22 -7.75 12.43
CA GLU A 289 0.24 -8.12 13.76
C GLU A 289 0.38 -6.91 14.69
N SER A 290 0.16 -7.14 15.99
CA SER A 290 0.35 -6.13 17.02
C SER A 290 1.84 -6.00 17.35
N VAL A 291 2.48 -4.96 16.80
CA VAL A 291 3.92 -4.70 16.97
C VAL A 291 4.13 -3.21 17.20
N THR A 292 5.07 -2.86 18.08
CA THR A 292 5.42 -1.46 18.37
C THR A 292 6.07 -0.79 17.16
N PRO A 293 5.68 0.46 16.82
CA PRO A 293 6.29 1.20 15.72
C PRO A 293 7.76 1.45 16.06
N SER A 294 8.69 0.96 15.22
CA SER A 294 10.18 0.98 15.33
C SER A 294 10.81 -0.40 15.28
N THR A 295 10.07 -1.46 15.65
CA THR A 295 10.62 -2.82 15.63
C THR A 295 11.13 -3.15 14.23
N THR A 296 12.35 -3.65 14.11
CA THR A 296 12.94 -4.01 12.82
C THR A 296 12.05 -5.02 12.10
N SER A 297 11.83 -4.85 10.79
CA SER A 297 11.16 -5.85 9.97
C SER A 297 12.20 -6.82 9.42
N THR A 298 12.08 -8.08 9.80
CA THR A 298 12.89 -9.18 9.28
C THR A 298 12.68 -9.39 7.79
N GLU A 299 11.43 -9.26 7.33
CA GLU A 299 11.03 -9.39 5.93
C GLU A 299 11.67 -8.31 5.07
N LEU A 300 11.65 -7.05 5.52
CA LEU A 300 12.26 -5.93 4.79
C LEU A 300 13.78 -6.10 4.67
N ASN A 301 14.44 -6.68 5.68
CA ASN A 301 15.88 -6.93 5.66
C ASN A 301 16.24 -8.11 4.72
N ALA A 302 15.36 -9.09 4.57
CA ALA A 302 15.59 -10.28 3.75
C ALA A 302 15.68 -9.99 2.24
N VAL A 303 15.16 -8.86 1.77
CA VAL A 303 15.18 -8.45 0.35
C VAL A 303 16.61 -8.15 -0.18
N THR A 304 17.65 -8.27 0.65
CA THR A 304 19.06 -7.97 0.29
C THR A 304 19.90 -9.17 -0.13
N THR A 305 19.42 -10.39 0.08
CA THR A 305 20.20 -11.60 -0.20
C THR A 305 19.68 -12.27 -1.48
N PRO A 306 20.51 -12.50 -2.51
CA PRO A 306 20.23 -13.52 -3.51
C PRO A 306 19.87 -14.83 -2.81
N ALA A 307 18.74 -15.41 -3.22
CA ALA A 307 18.54 -16.83 -2.93
C ALA A 307 19.74 -17.57 -3.55
N PRO A 308 20.40 -18.45 -2.79
CA PRO A 308 21.56 -19.21 -3.28
C PRO A 308 21.20 -20.09 -4.48
#